data_AF-A0A962NHH4-F1
#
_entry.id   AF-A0A962NHH4-F1
#
_cell.length_a   1.000
_cell.length_b   1.000
_cell.length_c   1.000
_cell.angle_alpha   90.00
_cell.angle_beta   90.00
_cell.angle_gamma   90.00
#
_symmetry.space_group_name_H-M   'P 1'
#
loop_
_entity.id
_entity.type
_entity.pdbx_description
1 polymer ?
#
loop_
_entity_poly.entity_id
_entity_poly.type
_entity_poly.pdbx_seq_one_letter_code
_entity_poly.pdbx_strand_id
1 'polypeptide(L)'
;MGYAIAFDVAFLRRDCKALGLAFSPRTSDVREIYAARMQRRHPEVTPDLKFEAICQAARVTPMGRHDALGDAVTTALLWIALGLGKP
;
A
#
# COMPACT_ATOMS: atom_id res chain seq x y z
N MET A 1 0.31 7.32 -1.31
CA MET A 1 -0.33 6.00 -1.09
C MET A 1 0.75 4.95 -1.25
N GLY A 2 0.68 3.81 -0.56
CA GLY A 2 1.73 2.79 -0.59
C GLY A 2 1.28 1.47 0.05
N TYR A 3 2.14 0.45 -0.01
CA TYR A 3 2.04 -0.77 0.79
C TYR A 3 3.00 -0.65 1.98
N ALA A 4 2.50 -0.81 3.21
CA ALA A 4 3.30 -0.56 4.42
C ALA A 4 3.94 0.86 4.43
N ILE A 5 3.20 1.84 3.90
CA ILE A 5 3.68 3.19 3.53
C ILE A 5 4.33 3.98 4.69
N ALA A 6 4.03 3.61 5.94
CA ALA A 6 4.65 4.19 7.11
C ALA A 6 6.18 4.01 7.12
N PHE A 7 6.67 2.89 6.58
CA PHE A 7 8.10 2.63 6.43
C PHE A 7 8.74 3.62 5.47
N ASP A 8 8.22 3.75 4.24
CA ASP A 8 8.73 4.68 3.23
C ASP A 8 8.69 6.14 3.73
N VAL A 9 7.58 6.52 4.38
CA VAL A 9 7.40 7.85 4.94
C VAL A 9 8.41 8.14 6.05
N ALA A 10 8.82 7.14 6.84
CA ALA A 10 9.84 7.33 7.85
C ALA A 10 11.22 7.60 7.23
N PHE A 11 11.59 6.89 6.16
CA PHE A 11 12.81 7.16 5.39
C PHE A 11 12.79 8.55 4.77
N LEU A 12 11.72 8.90 4.04
CA LEU A 12 11.59 10.21 3.42
C LEU A 12 11.60 11.35 4.46
N ARG A 13 10.92 11.16 5.59
CA ARG A 13 10.92 12.14 6.69
C ARG A 13 12.32 12.37 7.25
N ARG A 14 13.10 11.31 7.43
CA ARG A 14 14.50 11.41 7.87
C ARG A 14 15.32 12.25 6.89
N ASP A 15 15.22 11.95 5.60
CA ASP A 15 16.03 12.61 4.57
C ASP A 15 15.59 14.07 4.36
N CYS A 16 14.28 14.33 4.31
CA CYS A 16 13.75 15.71 4.26
C CYS A 16 14.22 16.52 5.47
N LYS A 17 14.21 15.94 6.68
CA LYS A 17 14.71 16.61 7.90
C LYS A 17 16.19 16.96 7.77
N ALA A 18 17.02 16.06 7.24
CA ALA A 18 18.44 16.30 7.03
C ALA A 18 18.70 17.44 6.01
N LEU A 19 17.79 17.61 5.05
CA LEU A 19 17.86 18.66 4.04
C LEU A 19 17.14 19.97 4.45
N GLY A 20 16.55 20.04 5.64
CA GLY A 20 15.77 21.20 6.08
C GLY A 20 14.45 21.41 5.33
N LEU A 21 13.93 20.36 4.68
CA LEU A 21 12.69 20.39 3.91
C LEU A 21 11.48 20.04 4.79
N ALA A 22 10.38 20.80 4.63
CA ALA A 22 9.12 20.47 5.26
C ALA A 22 8.49 19.21 4.61
N PHE A 23 8.00 18.28 5.44
CA PHE A 23 7.43 17.02 4.96
C PHE A 23 6.23 16.56 5.79
N SER A 24 5.03 16.73 5.23
CA SER A 24 3.74 16.37 5.85
C SER A 24 2.79 15.76 4.83
N PRO A 25 3.12 14.59 4.23
CA PRO A 25 2.28 13.96 3.24
C PRO A 25 0.99 13.43 3.87
N ARG A 26 -0.11 13.46 3.10
CA ARG A 26 -1.27 12.59 3.39
C ARG A 26 -0.95 11.17 2.93
N THR A 27 -1.22 10.19 3.77
CA THR A 27 -0.88 8.78 3.51
C THR A 27 -2.12 7.91 3.45
N SER A 28 -2.05 6.86 2.65
CA SER A 28 -3.06 5.80 2.61
C SER A 28 -2.33 4.50 2.31
N ASP A 29 -2.57 3.49 3.14
CA ASP A 29 -1.91 2.19 3.07
C ASP A 29 -2.86 1.13 2.50
N VAL A 30 -2.52 0.56 1.34
CA VAL A 30 -3.35 -0.49 0.73
C VAL A 30 -3.46 -1.73 1.63
N ARG A 31 -2.44 -2.00 2.46
CA ARG A 31 -2.44 -3.11 3.42
C ARG A 31 -3.50 -2.91 4.49
N GLU A 32 -3.56 -1.72 5.08
CA GLU A 32 -4.55 -1.39 6.12
C GLU A 32 -5.97 -1.36 5.54
N ILE A 33 -6.11 -0.83 4.33
CA ILE A 33 -7.43 -0.76 3.68
C ILE A 33 -7.94 -2.15 3.32
N TYR A 34 -7.06 -3.02 2.82
CA TYR A 34 -7.38 -4.43 2.60
C TYR A 34 -7.78 -5.13 3.90
N ALA A 35 -6.99 -4.98 4.97
CA ALA A 35 -7.31 -5.53 6.29
C ALA A 35 -8.69 -5.07 6.79
N ALA A 36 -8.98 -3.77 6.73
CA ALA A 36 -10.26 -3.20 7.12
C ALA A 36 -11.43 -3.69 6.25
N ARG A 37 -11.18 -4.00 4.97
CA ARG A 37 -12.19 -4.60 4.08
C ARG A 37 -12.46 -6.06 4.42
N MET A 38 -11.42 -6.83 4.74
CA MET A 38 -11.55 -8.23 5.16
C MET A 38 -12.28 -8.32 6.49
N GLN A 39 -11.89 -7.52 7.49
CA GLN A 39 -12.57 -7.47 8.79
C GLN A 39 -14.07 -7.17 8.67
N ARG A 40 -14.48 -6.32 7.71
CA ARG A 40 -15.89 -5.97 7.48
C ARG A 40 -16.68 -7.06 6.75
N ARG A 41 -16.04 -7.88 5.92
CA ARG A 41 -16.71 -8.87 5.06
C ARG A 41 -16.62 -10.30 5.61
N HIS A 42 -15.53 -10.60 6.29
CA HIS A 42 -15.15 -11.91 6.81
C HIS A 42 -14.51 -11.72 8.19
N PRO A 43 -15.26 -11.23 9.20
CA PRO A 43 -14.73 -10.94 10.54
C PRO A 43 -14.11 -12.17 11.24
N GLU A 44 -14.46 -13.38 10.81
CA GLU A 44 -13.94 -14.65 11.29
C GLU A 44 -12.57 -15.04 10.70
N VAL A 45 -12.13 -14.38 9.63
CA VAL A 45 -10.90 -14.70 8.92
C VAL A 45 -9.81 -13.70 9.27
N THR A 46 -8.63 -14.20 9.68
CA THR A 46 -7.41 -13.38 9.72
C THR A 46 -6.78 -13.39 8.32
N PRO A 47 -6.76 -12.26 7.60
CA PRO A 47 -6.22 -12.22 6.24
C PRO A 47 -4.69 -12.25 6.24
N ASP A 48 -4.09 -12.86 5.21
CA ASP A 48 -2.66 -12.68 4.93
C ASP A 48 -2.43 -11.28 4.34
N LEU A 49 -1.56 -10.50 5.00
CA LEU A 49 -1.26 -9.11 4.66
C LEU A 49 0.07 -8.96 3.91
N LYS A 50 0.71 -10.06 3.50
CA LYS A 50 1.85 -10.03 2.58
C LYS A 50 1.43 -9.45 1.23
N PHE A 51 2.33 -8.71 0.60
CA PHE A 51 2.04 -7.99 -0.64
C PHE A 51 1.52 -8.92 -1.74
N GLU A 52 2.16 -10.08 -1.90
CA GLU A 52 1.80 -11.10 -2.88
C GLU A 52 0.44 -11.73 -2.58
N ALA A 53 0.12 -11.96 -1.31
CA ALA A 53 -1.17 -12.50 -0.90
C ALA A 53 -2.31 -11.52 -1.20
N ILE A 54 -2.10 -10.22 -0.95
CA ILE A 54 -3.06 -9.17 -1.30
C ILE A 54 -3.24 -9.08 -2.82
N CYS A 55 -2.13 -9.13 -3.59
CA CYS A 55 -2.18 -9.17 -5.05
C CYS A 55 -2.99 -10.36 -5.56
N GLN A 56 -2.75 -11.56 -5.02
CA GLN A 56 -3.50 -12.76 -5.37
C GLN A 56 -4.99 -12.62 -5.04
N ALA A 57 -5.32 -12.15 -3.84
CA ALA A 57 -6.71 -11.94 -3.41
C ALA A 57 -7.45 -10.89 -4.26
N ALA A 58 -6.73 -9.85 -4.70
CA ALA A 58 -7.25 -8.80 -5.57
C ALA A 58 -7.18 -9.13 -7.07
N ARG A 59 -6.61 -10.30 -7.44
CA ARG A 59 -6.33 -10.72 -8.83
C ARG A 59 -5.49 -9.70 -9.61
N VAL A 60 -4.52 -9.07 -8.93
CA VAL A 60 -3.54 -8.17 -9.52
C VAL A 60 -2.24 -8.92 -9.75
N THR A 61 -1.69 -8.83 -10.96
CA THR A 61 -0.36 -9.37 -11.28
C THR A 61 0.69 -8.35 -10.85
N PRO A 62 1.67 -8.71 -10.00
CA PRO A 62 2.78 -7.81 -9.66
C PRO A 62 3.58 -7.43 -10.90
N MET A 63 3.78 -6.13 -11.09
CA MET A 63 4.61 -5.52 -12.12
C MET A 63 6.03 -5.38 -11.58
N GLY A 64 7.06 -5.57 -12.42
CA GLY A 64 8.46 -5.28 -12.06
C GLY A 64 8.88 -5.89 -10.72
N ARG A 65 9.04 -7.22 -10.66
CA ARG A 65 9.30 -7.93 -9.38
C ARG A 65 10.53 -7.35 -8.68
N HIS A 66 10.33 -6.93 -7.44
CA HIS A 66 11.37 -6.41 -6.53
C HIS A 66 12.07 -5.13 -7.00
N ASP A 67 11.37 -4.31 -7.79
CA ASP A 67 11.83 -2.96 -8.11
C ASP A 67 10.84 -1.91 -7.61
N ALA A 68 11.36 -0.74 -7.23
CA ALA A 68 10.55 0.32 -6.60
C ALA A 68 9.42 0.85 -7.51
N LEU A 69 9.64 0.85 -8.83
CA LEU A 69 8.63 1.30 -9.79
C LEU A 69 7.52 0.26 -9.91
N GLY A 70 7.88 -1.01 -10.00
CA GLY A 70 6.99 -2.16 -10.04
C GLY A 70 6.12 -2.27 -8.80
N ASP A 71 6.71 -2.09 -7.62
CA ASP A 71 5.97 -2.08 -6.35
C ASP A 71 5.00 -0.88 -6.27
N ALA A 72 5.43 0.30 -6.73
CA ALA A 72 4.57 1.49 -6.78
C ALA A 72 3.40 1.33 -7.76
N VAL A 73 3.66 0.80 -8.96
CA VAL A 73 2.63 0.53 -9.98
C VAL A 73 1.68 -0.55 -9.49
N THR A 74 2.19 -1.65 -8.92
CA THR A 74 1.38 -2.73 -8.37
C THR A 74 0.49 -2.22 -7.23
N THR A 75 1.03 -1.36 -6.37
CA THR A 75 0.26 -0.72 -5.30
C THR A 75 -0.86 0.18 -5.85
N ALA A 76 -0.59 0.92 -6.94
CA ALA A 76 -1.62 1.72 -7.60
C ALA A 76 -2.74 0.83 -8.21
N LEU A 77 -2.37 -0.31 -8.80
CA LEU A 77 -3.34 -1.28 -9.31
C LEU A 77 -4.20 -1.88 -8.17
N LEU A 78 -3.58 -2.22 -7.04
CA LEU A 78 -4.29 -2.66 -5.84
C LEU A 78 -5.28 -1.61 -5.35
N TRP A 79 -4.88 -0.34 -5.30
CA TRP A 79 -5.75 0.76 -4.91
C TRP A 79 -7.01 0.83 -5.78
N ILE A 80 -6.85 0.72 -7.09
CA ILE A 80 -7.97 0.69 -8.06
C ILE A 80 -8.83 -0.55 -7.84
N ALA A 81 -8.23 -1.74 -7.75
CA ALA A 81 -8.93 -3.02 -7.59
C ALA A 81 -9.75 -3.09 -6.28
N LEU A 82 -9.28 -2.46 -5.22
CA LEU A 82 -10.01 -2.35 -3.95
C LEU A 82 -11.17 -1.35 -4.01
N GLY A 83 -11.36 -0.65 -5.14
CA GLY A 83 -12.44 0.29 -5.38
C GLY A 83 -12.21 1.68 -4.78
N LEU A 84 -10.96 2.02 -4.45
CA LEU A 84 -10.56 3.27 -3.81
C LEU A 84 -10.14 4.34 -4.83
N GLY A 85 -9.89 3.95 -6.07
CA GLY A 85 -9.54 4.84 -7.18
C GLY A 85 -10.74 5.45 -7.91
N LYS A 86 -11.94 5.45 -7.30
CA LYS A 86 -13.09 6.17 -7.86
C LYS A 86 -12.89 7.68 -7.68
N PRO A 87 -13.23 8.51 -8.68
CA PRO A 87 -13.15 9.97 -8.58
C PRO A 87 -14.06 10.52 -7.47
#